data_AF-A0A285NPN9-F1
#
_entry.id   AF-A0A285NPN9-F1
#
_cell.length_a   1.000
_cell.length_b   1.000
_cell.length_c   1.000
_cell.angle_alpha   90.00
_cell.angle_beta   90.00
_cell.angle_gamma   90.00
#
_symmetry.space_group_name_H-M   'P 1'
#
loop_
_entity.id
_entity.type
_entity.pdbx_description
1 polymer ?
#
loop_
_entity_poly.entity_id
_entity_poly.type
_entity_poly.pdbx_seq_one_letter_code
_entity_poly.pdbx_strand_id
1 'polypeptide(L)'
;MALFIKPSAGRLTNGFRGASSSHNGVDWAQSGTVRVAAAAAGTVTRSYVSSSYGEVIFIVHQLGGQTFETVYAHLRSGSRQVGAGDTVRQGQFIGYMGSTGDSTGQHLHFELHRGRWNANKTNAVNPLDYIGASSSTPQNSAGAAYPGSYIRTGSRGENVRKIQRAVGVTVDGIFGPNTRQAVINFQRNNGLGVDGIVGPETWNKLF
;
A
#
# COMPACT_ATOMS: atom_id res chain seq x y z
N MET A 1 -9.28 12.88 3.18
CA MET A 1 -7.92 12.86 3.78
C MET A 1 -7.17 11.67 3.18
N ALA A 2 -5.88 11.75 2.85
CA ALA A 2 -5.19 10.60 2.23
C ALA A 2 -5.23 9.36 3.14
N LEU A 3 -5.53 8.19 2.57
CA LEU A 3 -5.56 6.91 3.28
C LEU A 3 -4.19 6.66 3.94
N PHE A 4 -3.13 6.91 3.16
CA PHE A 4 -1.76 6.99 3.65
C PHE A 4 -1.06 8.22 3.08
N ILE A 5 -0.25 8.88 3.89
CA ILE A 5 0.70 9.91 3.42
C ILE A 5 2.06 9.28 3.15
N LYS A 6 2.90 9.97 2.38
CA LYS A 6 4.31 9.62 2.27
C LYS A 6 4.97 9.82 3.65
N PRO A 7 5.59 8.79 4.25
CA PRO A 7 6.07 8.85 5.63
C PRO A 7 7.38 9.64 5.80
N SER A 8 8.10 9.95 4.73
CA SER A 8 9.37 10.67 4.80
C SER A 8 9.64 11.47 3.53
N ALA A 9 10.46 12.51 3.64
CA ALA A 9 11.10 13.13 2.48
C ALA A 9 12.10 12.15 1.83
N GLY A 10 12.52 12.47 0.60
CA GLY A 10 13.55 11.73 -0.14
C GLY A 10 13.12 11.20 -1.50
N ARG A 11 14.11 10.85 -2.31
CA ARG A 11 13.91 10.32 -3.68
C ARG A 11 13.60 8.84 -3.62
N LEU A 12 12.67 8.36 -4.45
CA LEU A 12 12.42 6.92 -4.61
C LEU A 12 13.67 6.30 -5.25
N THR A 13 14.31 5.37 -4.55
CA THR A 13 15.52 4.68 -5.02
C THR A 13 15.24 3.25 -5.43
N ASN A 14 14.23 2.60 -4.84
CA ASN A 14 13.80 1.27 -5.23
C ASN A 14 12.29 1.09 -5.02
N GLY A 15 11.63 0.46 -5.99
CA GLY A 15 10.18 0.24 -5.99
C GLY A 15 9.79 -1.14 -5.45
N PHE A 16 8.50 -1.33 -5.18
CA PHE A 16 7.95 -2.64 -4.80
C PHE A 16 8.24 -3.68 -5.88
N ARG A 17 8.87 -4.79 -5.48
CA ARG A 17 9.38 -5.83 -6.39
C ARG A 17 10.25 -5.28 -7.53
N GLY A 18 10.95 -4.18 -7.28
CA GLY A 18 11.77 -3.45 -8.26
C GLY A 18 13.08 -4.18 -8.59
N ALA A 19 14.20 -3.71 -8.04
CA ALA A 19 15.52 -4.31 -8.30
C ALA A 19 15.64 -5.78 -7.84
N SER A 20 14.71 -6.24 -6.99
CA SER A 20 14.54 -7.64 -6.63
C SER A 20 13.05 -7.96 -6.49
N SER A 21 12.63 -9.14 -6.95
CA SER A 21 11.27 -9.67 -6.73
C SER A 21 10.96 -9.92 -5.25
N SER A 22 11.99 -9.99 -4.39
CA SER A 22 11.85 -10.10 -2.94
C SER A 22 11.72 -8.75 -2.21
N HIS A 23 11.76 -7.62 -2.93
CA HIS A 23 11.65 -6.31 -2.31
C HIS A 23 10.17 -5.99 -1.97
N ASN A 24 9.79 -6.20 -0.71
CA ASN A 24 8.39 -6.13 -0.26
C ASN A 24 7.91 -4.72 0.14
N GLY A 25 8.71 -3.70 -0.19
CA GLY A 25 8.45 -2.31 0.16
C GLY A 25 8.96 -1.35 -0.90
N VAL A 26 9.09 -0.09 -0.51
CA VAL A 26 9.71 0.97 -1.30
C VAL A 26 10.79 1.65 -0.48
N ASP A 27 11.83 2.10 -1.17
CA ASP A 27 12.95 2.78 -0.54
C ASP A 27 12.95 4.26 -0.91
N TRP A 28 12.94 5.13 0.09
CA TRP A 28 13.25 6.55 -0.09
C TRP A 28 14.55 6.91 0.58
N ALA A 29 15.49 7.45 -0.20
CA ALA A 29 16.78 7.90 0.29
C ALA A 29 16.87 9.42 0.29
N GLN A 30 17.43 9.96 1.36
CA GLN A 30 17.85 11.34 1.49
C GLN A 30 18.94 11.43 2.58
N SER A 31 19.96 12.24 2.36
CA SER A 31 21.05 12.46 3.33
C SER A 31 20.63 13.36 4.50
N GLY A 32 21.42 13.38 5.58
CA GLY A 32 21.22 14.24 6.73
C GLY A 32 20.21 13.70 7.75
N THR A 33 19.55 14.59 8.48
CA THR A 33 18.58 14.23 9.53
C THR A 33 17.15 14.32 8.99
N VAL A 34 16.61 13.18 8.56
CA VAL A 34 15.32 13.10 7.86
C VAL A 34 14.27 12.48 8.77
N ARG A 35 13.18 13.20 9.02
CA ARG A 35 12.06 12.75 9.87
C ARG A 35 11.25 11.66 9.16
N VAL A 36 10.91 10.62 9.91
CA VAL A 36 9.94 9.59 9.52
C VAL A 36 8.68 9.78 10.37
N ALA A 37 7.53 9.79 9.69
CA ALA A 37 6.22 9.97 10.27
C ALA A 37 5.30 8.77 9.98
N ALA A 38 4.35 8.52 10.87
CA ALA A 38 3.32 7.52 10.66
C ALA A 38 2.48 7.87 9.41
N ALA A 39 2.41 6.95 8.46
CA ALA A 39 1.72 7.14 7.20
C ALA A 39 0.19 7.26 7.37
N ALA A 40 -0.37 6.69 8.45
CA ALA A 40 -1.77 6.82 8.83
C ALA A 40 -1.92 6.71 10.36
N ALA A 41 -3.09 7.08 10.88
CA ALA A 41 -3.41 6.84 12.28
C ALA A 41 -3.54 5.34 12.56
N GLY A 42 -3.14 4.87 13.73
CA GLY A 42 -3.12 3.45 14.05
C GLY A 42 -2.53 3.13 15.41
N THR A 43 -2.29 1.85 15.65
CA THR A 43 -1.68 1.33 16.89
C THR A 43 -0.36 0.64 16.55
N VAL A 44 0.70 0.99 17.27
CA VAL A 44 2.01 0.36 17.13
C VAL A 44 1.93 -1.07 17.64
N THR A 45 2.30 -2.03 16.80
CA THR A 45 2.21 -3.46 17.13
C THR A 45 3.55 -4.02 17.56
N ARG A 46 4.64 -3.46 17.02
CA ARG A 46 6.02 -3.83 17.32
C ARG A 46 6.93 -2.61 17.16
N SER A 47 7.92 -2.50 18.02
CA SER A 47 8.99 -1.49 17.94
C SER A 47 10.23 -2.10 18.57
N TYR A 48 11.19 -2.55 17.76
CA TYR A 48 12.34 -3.34 18.22
C TYR A 48 13.49 -3.34 17.20
N VAL A 49 14.66 -3.84 17.61
CA VAL A 49 15.83 -4.01 16.74
C VAL A 49 15.79 -5.41 16.12
N SER A 50 15.63 -5.46 14.79
CA SER A 50 15.69 -6.67 13.98
C SER A 50 17.07 -6.81 13.36
N SER A 51 17.56 -8.04 13.16
CA SER A 51 18.81 -8.27 12.42
C SER A 51 18.72 -7.77 10.98
N SER A 52 17.62 -8.06 10.29
CA SER A 52 17.38 -7.62 8.91
C SER A 52 16.86 -6.19 8.81
N TYR A 53 15.67 -5.90 9.36
CA TYR A 53 15.09 -4.55 9.30
C TYR A 53 15.86 -3.48 10.09
N GLY A 54 16.78 -3.86 10.97
CA GLY A 54 17.40 -2.92 11.90
C GLY A 54 16.38 -2.35 12.89
N GLU A 55 16.51 -1.08 13.23
CA GLU A 55 15.51 -0.37 14.02
C GLU A 55 14.22 -0.25 13.22
N VAL A 56 13.16 -0.91 13.72
CA VAL A 56 11.92 -1.04 12.97
C VAL A 56 10.70 -0.76 13.84
N ILE A 57 9.68 -0.15 13.22
CA ILE A 57 8.36 0.11 13.81
C ILE A 57 7.29 -0.52 12.90
N PHE A 58 6.29 -1.15 13.51
CA PHE A 58 5.13 -1.72 12.84
C PHE A 58 3.86 -1.06 13.37
N ILE A 59 2.96 -0.64 12.49
CA ILE A 59 1.74 0.06 12.88
C ILE A 59 0.55 -0.56 12.17
N VAL A 60 -0.43 -1.04 12.92
CA VAL A 60 -1.70 -1.54 12.38
C VAL A 60 -2.70 -0.39 12.25
N HIS A 61 -3.45 -0.40 11.17
CA HIS A 61 -4.43 0.61 10.81
C HIS A 61 -5.77 -0.07 10.51
N GLN A 62 -6.86 0.56 10.94
CA GLN A 62 -8.21 0.20 10.51
C GLN A 62 -8.74 1.35 9.65
N LEU A 63 -8.78 1.16 8.34
CA LEU A 63 -9.12 2.21 7.38
C LEU A 63 -10.15 1.68 6.39
N GLY A 64 -11.31 2.33 6.30
CA GLY A 64 -12.38 1.92 5.37
C GLY A 64 -12.89 0.49 5.62
N GLY A 65 -12.89 0.02 6.87
CA GLY A 65 -13.28 -1.36 7.23
C GLY A 65 -12.25 -2.43 6.86
N GLN A 66 -11.06 -2.03 6.40
CA GLN A 66 -9.97 -2.94 6.06
C GLN A 66 -8.80 -2.72 7.03
N THR A 67 -8.24 -3.83 7.51
CA THR A 67 -6.98 -3.81 8.26
C THR A 67 -5.81 -3.67 7.30
N PHE A 68 -4.86 -2.80 7.66
CA PHE A 68 -3.55 -2.68 7.04
C PHE A 68 -2.46 -2.67 8.11
N GLU A 69 -1.25 -3.02 7.74
CA GLU A 69 -0.08 -2.85 8.62
C GLU A 69 1.08 -2.24 7.84
N THR A 70 1.67 -1.18 8.37
CA THR A 70 2.84 -0.52 7.79
C THR A 70 4.10 -0.89 8.56
N VAL A 71 5.23 -0.98 7.84
CA VAL A 71 6.56 -1.25 8.42
C VAL A 71 7.49 -0.11 8.05
N TYR A 72 8.19 0.44 9.05
CA TYR A 72 9.17 1.52 8.90
C TYR A 72 10.51 0.98 9.37
N ALA A 73 11.37 0.60 8.42
CA ALA A 73 12.62 -0.09 8.70
C ALA A 73 13.86 0.76 8.41
N HIS A 74 15.01 0.25 8.86
CA HIS A 74 16.32 0.86 8.81
C HIS A 74 16.37 2.23 9.49
N LEU A 75 15.55 2.45 10.53
CA LEU A 75 15.55 3.70 11.26
C LEU A 75 16.91 3.94 11.94
N ARG A 76 17.21 5.18 12.30
CA ARG A 76 18.46 5.50 13.00
C ARG A 76 18.46 4.87 14.40
N SER A 77 19.59 4.31 14.82
CA SER A 77 19.77 3.74 16.16
C SER A 77 19.31 4.68 17.26
N GLY A 78 18.45 4.19 18.16
CA GLY A 78 17.90 4.96 19.28
C GLY A 78 16.92 6.07 18.89
N SER A 79 16.47 6.15 17.64
CA SER A 79 15.60 7.24 17.20
C SER A 79 14.11 6.97 17.29
N ARG A 80 13.68 5.70 17.46
CA ARG A 80 12.25 5.34 17.57
C ARG A 80 11.61 6.09 18.73
N GLN A 81 10.47 6.74 18.48
CA GLN A 81 9.76 7.56 19.46
C GLN A 81 8.52 6.87 20.05
N VAL A 82 8.19 5.67 19.56
CA VAL A 82 6.99 4.94 19.95
C VAL A 82 7.30 3.47 20.22
N GLY A 83 6.57 2.88 21.17
CA GLY A 83 6.64 1.49 21.59
C GLY A 83 5.39 0.70 21.24
N ALA A 84 5.43 -0.62 21.41
CA ALA A 84 4.26 -1.47 21.19
C ALA A 84 3.10 -1.09 22.13
N GLY A 85 1.89 -0.97 21.57
CA GLY A 85 0.69 -0.53 22.27
C GLY A 85 0.34 0.95 22.06
N ASP A 86 1.31 1.79 21.70
CA ASP A 86 1.07 3.22 21.49
C ASP A 86 0.11 3.48 20.32
N THR A 87 -0.76 4.47 20.46
CA THR A 87 -1.56 4.99 19.34
C THR A 87 -0.85 6.16 18.68
N VAL A 88 -0.87 6.22 17.35
CA VAL A 88 -0.30 7.32 16.57
C VAL A 88 -1.35 7.99 15.69
N ARG A 89 -1.14 9.26 15.38
CA ARG A 89 -1.90 10.01 14.36
C ARG A 89 -1.18 9.98 13.01
N GLN A 90 -1.91 10.13 11.92
CA GLN A 90 -1.29 10.34 10.60
C GLN A 90 -0.39 11.58 10.64
N GLY A 91 0.84 11.46 10.13
CA GLY A 91 1.83 12.54 10.17
C GLY A 91 2.57 12.68 11.49
N GLN A 92 2.22 11.89 12.52
CA GLN A 92 2.97 11.90 13.78
C GLN A 92 4.39 11.43 13.55
N PHE A 93 5.37 12.17 14.07
CA PHE A 93 6.77 11.79 14.06
C PHE A 93 7.02 10.53 14.89
N ILE A 94 7.71 9.56 14.32
CA ILE A 94 7.97 8.24 14.94
C ILE A 94 9.45 7.85 14.98
N GLY A 95 10.32 8.58 14.28
CA GLY A 95 11.77 8.38 14.34
C GLY A 95 12.52 9.05 13.19
N TYR A 96 13.82 8.78 13.08
CA TYR A 96 14.66 9.32 12.01
C TYR A 96 15.06 8.23 11.02
N MET A 97 15.16 8.60 9.74
CA MET A 97 15.75 7.74 8.70
C MET A 97 17.20 7.38 9.08
N GLY A 98 17.59 6.14 8.80
CA GLY A 98 18.91 5.62 9.14
C GLY A 98 19.40 4.58 8.15
N SER A 99 20.27 3.70 8.64
CA SER A 99 20.92 2.64 7.84
C SER A 99 21.23 1.40 8.71
N THR A 100 20.42 1.13 9.73
CA THR A 100 20.62 -0.04 10.61
C THR A 100 20.11 -1.34 9.98
N GLY A 101 20.64 -2.49 10.39
CA GLY A 101 20.25 -3.79 9.85
C GLY A 101 20.89 -4.05 8.49
N ASP A 102 20.24 -4.84 7.66
CA ASP A 102 20.68 -5.18 6.29
C ASP A 102 20.43 -4.00 5.35
N SER A 103 21.25 -2.95 5.48
CA SER A 103 21.18 -1.73 4.68
C SER A 103 22.57 -1.25 4.29
N THR A 104 22.73 -0.82 3.03
CA THR A 104 24.00 -0.35 2.48
C THR A 104 24.13 1.18 2.45
N GLY A 105 23.12 1.91 2.91
CA GLY A 105 23.14 3.37 2.95
C GLY A 105 21.84 3.97 3.49
N GLN A 106 21.86 5.26 3.84
CA GLN A 106 20.72 5.90 4.51
C GLN A 106 19.46 5.92 3.62
N HIS A 107 18.43 5.20 4.04
CA HIS A 107 17.11 5.19 3.42
C HIS A 107 16.03 4.77 4.42
N LEU A 108 14.77 5.06 4.08
CA LEU A 108 13.62 4.44 4.72
C LEU A 108 13.14 3.31 3.81
N HIS A 109 13.19 2.08 4.32
CA HIS A 109 12.46 0.97 3.72
C HIS A 109 11.04 0.94 4.32
N PHE A 110 10.05 1.12 3.46
CA PHE A 110 8.64 1.21 3.84
C PHE A 110 7.84 0.08 3.21
N GLU A 111 7.25 -0.78 4.03
CA GLU A 111 6.32 -1.82 3.57
C GLU A 111 4.87 -1.45 3.91
N LEU A 112 3.95 -1.90 3.05
CA LEU A 112 2.51 -1.85 3.32
C LEU A 112 1.94 -3.26 3.12
N HIS A 113 1.20 -3.72 4.12
CA HIS A 113 0.53 -5.02 4.12
C HIS A 113 -0.98 -4.82 4.16
N ARG A 114 -1.71 -5.57 3.32
CA ARG A 114 -3.18 -5.64 3.42
C ARG A 114 -3.56 -6.77 4.38
N GLY A 115 -3.96 -6.39 5.58
CA GLY A 115 -4.02 -7.27 6.76
C GLY A 115 -2.76 -7.16 7.61
N ARG A 116 -2.62 -8.05 8.58
CA ARG A 116 -1.44 -8.13 9.44
C ARG A 116 -0.21 -8.56 8.65
N TRP A 117 0.92 -7.95 8.95
CA TRP A 117 2.22 -8.40 8.51
C TRP A 117 2.43 -9.88 8.84
N ASN A 118 3.03 -10.63 7.91
CA ASN A 118 3.47 -12.01 8.16
C ASN A 118 4.88 -12.23 7.59
N ALA A 119 5.61 -13.18 8.16
CA ALA A 119 7.01 -13.44 7.80
C ALA A 119 7.20 -13.80 6.31
N ASN A 120 6.21 -14.45 5.71
CA ASN A 120 6.23 -14.84 4.29
C ASN A 120 5.82 -13.70 3.34
N LYS A 121 5.44 -12.53 3.87
CA LYS A 121 5.13 -11.33 3.07
C LYS A 121 4.02 -11.50 2.04
N THR A 122 3.20 -12.52 2.20
CA THR A 122 2.20 -12.93 1.19
C THR A 122 1.14 -11.86 0.92
N ASN A 123 0.99 -10.90 1.83
CA ASN A 123 0.04 -9.80 1.72
C ASN A 123 0.70 -8.42 1.59
N ALA A 124 2.00 -8.37 1.31
CA ALA A 124 2.66 -7.12 0.96
C ALA A 124 2.06 -6.58 -0.35
N VAL A 125 1.79 -5.28 -0.40
CA VAL A 125 1.27 -4.56 -1.55
C VAL A 125 2.18 -3.38 -1.88
N ASN A 126 2.15 -2.91 -3.12
CA ASN A 126 2.91 -1.73 -3.52
C ASN A 126 2.42 -0.49 -2.72
N PRO A 127 3.25 0.11 -1.86
CA PRO A 127 2.83 1.27 -1.07
C PRO A 127 2.46 2.50 -1.91
N LEU A 128 3.06 2.65 -3.11
CA LEU A 128 2.80 3.80 -3.99
C LEU A 128 1.36 3.83 -4.51
N ASP A 129 0.67 2.70 -4.55
CA ASP A 129 -0.74 2.60 -4.93
C ASP A 129 -1.67 3.25 -3.87
N TYR A 130 -1.19 3.41 -2.63
CA TYR A 130 -2.00 3.85 -1.49
C TYR A 130 -1.56 5.21 -0.92
N ILE A 131 -0.39 5.70 -1.30
CA ILE A 131 0.15 6.97 -0.81
C ILE A 131 -0.42 8.14 -1.61
N GLY A 132 -0.95 9.14 -0.92
CA GLY A 132 -1.60 10.29 -1.56
C GLY A 132 -2.99 9.97 -2.11
N ALA A 133 -3.43 8.70 -2.06
CA ALA A 133 -4.79 8.30 -2.34
C ALA A 133 -5.72 8.93 -1.30
N SER A 134 -6.46 9.97 -1.67
CA SER A 134 -7.50 10.55 -0.81
C SER A 134 -8.54 9.49 -0.48
N SER A 135 -9.01 9.46 0.77
CA SER A 135 -10.30 8.89 1.17
C SER A 135 -11.42 9.74 0.54
N SER A 136 -11.42 9.85 -0.79
CA SER A 136 -12.58 10.28 -1.50
C SER A 136 -13.48 9.05 -1.58
N THR A 137 -14.62 9.13 -0.90
CA THR A 137 -15.83 9.02 -1.70
C THR A 137 -15.80 10.21 -2.66
N PRO A 138 -15.82 10.03 -3.99
CA PRO A 138 -16.32 11.08 -4.86
C PRO A 138 -17.47 10.56 -5.70
N GLN A 139 -18.62 11.19 -5.46
CA GLN A 139 -19.53 11.64 -6.50
C GLN A 139 -18.81 11.90 -7.84
N ASN A 140 -19.38 11.31 -8.89
CA ASN A 140 -19.35 11.74 -10.29
C ASN A 140 -18.33 12.82 -10.71
N SER A 141 -17.37 12.45 -11.58
CA SER A 141 -16.97 13.25 -12.75
C SER A 141 -16.10 12.41 -13.72
N ALA A 142 -16.20 12.76 -15.00
CA ALA A 142 -15.89 11.99 -16.19
C ALA A 142 -14.38 11.80 -16.49
N GLY A 143 -14.07 10.77 -17.29
CA GLY A 143 -12.71 10.46 -17.81
C GLY A 143 -11.90 9.60 -16.84
N ALA A 144 -11.96 8.27 -17.02
CA ALA A 144 -11.64 7.31 -15.96
C ALA A 144 -10.13 7.14 -15.73
N ALA A 145 -9.47 8.10 -15.07
CA ALA A 145 -8.18 7.81 -14.46
C ALA A 145 -8.31 6.55 -13.57
N TYR A 146 -7.34 5.64 -13.66
CA TYR A 146 -7.31 4.45 -12.82
C TYR A 146 -7.39 4.85 -11.34
N PRO A 147 -8.27 4.23 -10.53
CA PRO A 147 -8.55 4.65 -9.15
C PRO A 147 -7.40 4.36 -8.16
N GLY A 148 -6.19 4.17 -8.65
CA GLY A 148 -4.97 3.95 -7.86
C GLY A 148 -4.90 2.60 -7.16
N SER A 149 -5.92 1.75 -7.26
CA SER A 149 -5.99 0.48 -6.53
C SER A 149 -6.57 -0.66 -7.37
N TYR A 150 -6.00 -1.86 -7.20
CA TYR A 150 -6.46 -3.06 -7.88
C TYR A 150 -7.87 -3.45 -7.43
N ILE A 151 -8.78 -3.61 -8.38
CA ILE A 151 -10.17 -3.99 -8.08
C ILE A 151 -10.34 -5.48 -8.37
N ARG A 152 -10.62 -6.24 -7.32
CA ARG A 152 -10.65 -7.71 -7.31
C ARG A 152 -11.69 -8.25 -6.34
N THR A 153 -11.81 -9.57 -6.23
CA THR A 153 -12.76 -10.21 -5.31
C THR A 153 -12.76 -9.59 -3.92
N GLY A 154 -13.96 -9.27 -3.42
CA GLY A 154 -14.17 -8.59 -2.14
C GLY A 154 -14.14 -7.06 -2.19
N SER A 155 -13.70 -6.46 -3.31
CA SER A 155 -13.83 -5.02 -3.53
C SER A 155 -15.30 -4.64 -3.65
N ARG A 156 -15.66 -3.42 -3.23
CA ARG A 156 -17.02 -2.89 -3.28
C ARG A 156 -17.06 -1.44 -3.72
N GLY A 157 -18.24 -0.96 -4.11
CA GLY A 157 -18.50 0.46 -4.39
C GLY A 157 -18.60 0.80 -5.88
N GLU A 158 -18.59 2.10 -6.20
CA GLU A 158 -18.89 2.58 -7.56
C GLU A 158 -17.89 2.12 -8.63
N ASN A 159 -16.61 1.96 -8.30
CA ASN A 159 -15.64 1.42 -9.26
C ASN A 159 -15.96 -0.03 -9.64
N VAL A 160 -16.48 -0.82 -8.68
CA VAL A 160 -16.97 -2.17 -8.97
C VAL A 160 -18.23 -2.10 -9.82
N ARG A 161 -19.19 -1.23 -9.49
CA ARG A 161 -20.40 -1.03 -10.31
C ARG A 161 -20.06 -0.64 -11.75
N LYS A 162 -19.04 0.21 -11.91
CA LYS A 162 -18.54 0.64 -13.21
C LYS A 162 -17.92 -0.51 -14.01
N ILE A 163 -17.08 -1.32 -13.37
CA ILE A 163 -16.54 -2.54 -13.99
C ILE A 163 -17.69 -3.48 -14.37
N GLN A 164 -18.64 -3.71 -13.47
CA GLN A 164 -19.78 -4.60 -13.70
C GLN A 164 -20.61 -4.18 -14.92
N ARG A 165 -20.86 -2.87 -15.08
CA ARG A 165 -21.50 -2.32 -16.29
C ARG A 165 -20.64 -2.60 -17.54
N ALA A 166 -19.33 -2.41 -17.46
CA ALA A 166 -18.42 -2.58 -18.59
C ALA A 166 -18.23 -4.06 -19.01
N VAL A 167 -18.22 -4.99 -18.05
CA VAL A 167 -18.07 -6.43 -18.30
C VAL A 167 -19.40 -7.19 -18.40
N GLY A 168 -20.53 -6.49 -18.35
CA GLY A 168 -21.85 -7.06 -18.61
C GLY A 168 -22.38 -8.02 -17.54
N VAL A 169 -22.19 -7.71 -16.26
CA VAL A 169 -22.74 -8.50 -15.14
C VAL A 169 -23.66 -7.68 -14.24
N THR A 170 -24.40 -8.34 -13.35
CA THR A 170 -25.25 -7.69 -12.34
C THR A 170 -24.49 -6.60 -11.59
N VAL A 171 -25.09 -5.40 -11.56
CA VAL A 171 -24.49 -4.20 -10.95
C VAL A 171 -24.90 -4.09 -9.49
N ASP A 172 -24.39 -4.98 -8.65
CA ASP A 172 -24.63 -4.96 -7.20
C ASP A 172 -23.57 -4.12 -6.44
N GLY A 173 -22.47 -3.78 -7.10
CA GLY A 173 -21.33 -3.08 -6.51
C GLY A 173 -20.47 -3.95 -5.60
N ILE A 174 -20.55 -5.27 -5.72
CA ILE A 174 -19.74 -6.25 -5.01
C ILE A 174 -18.95 -7.06 -6.03
N PHE A 175 -17.62 -7.03 -5.93
CA PHE A 175 -16.78 -7.80 -6.83
C PHE A 175 -16.78 -9.25 -6.34
N GLY A 176 -17.80 -9.99 -6.75
CA GLY A 176 -18.00 -11.40 -6.41
C GLY A 176 -17.39 -12.34 -7.47
N PRO A 177 -17.60 -13.66 -7.31
CA PRO A 177 -17.14 -14.67 -8.27
C PRO A 177 -17.59 -14.38 -9.71
N ASN A 178 -18.82 -13.92 -9.91
CA ASN A 178 -19.36 -13.59 -11.23
C ASN A 178 -18.62 -12.42 -11.87
N THR A 179 -18.38 -11.34 -11.13
CA THR A 179 -17.60 -10.19 -11.62
C THR A 179 -16.16 -10.59 -11.92
N ARG A 180 -15.53 -11.41 -11.06
CA ARG A 180 -14.18 -11.93 -11.31
C ARG A 180 -14.12 -12.72 -12.61
N GLN A 181 -15.07 -13.63 -12.81
CA GLN A 181 -15.10 -14.46 -14.02
C GLN A 181 -15.29 -13.61 -15.28
N ALA A 182 -16.13 -12.58 -15.21
CA ALA A 182 -16.32 -11.65 -16.32
C ALA A 182 -15.06 -10.84 -16.64
N VAL A 183 -14.32 -10.39 -15.61
CA VAL A 183 -13.02 -9.73 -15.80
C VAL A 183 -11.99 -10.67 -16.42
N ILE A 184 -11.93 -11.94 -15.99
CA ILE A 184 -11.05 -12.96 -16.60
C ILE A 184 -11.37 -13.12 -18.09
N ASN A 185 -12.65 -13.24 -18.43
CA ASN A 185 -13.08 -13.39 -19.83
C ASN A 185 -12.72 -12.15 -20.65
N PHE A 186 -12.94 -10.96 -20.10
CA PHE A 186 -12.54 -9.70 -20.72
C PHE A 186 -11.03 -9.64 -20.99
N GLN A 187 -10.21 -9.98 -20.00
CA GLN A 187 -8.75 -9.99 -20.13
C GLN A 187 -8.27 -10.95 -21.22
N ARG A 188 -8.81 -12.18 -21.26
CA ARG A 188 -8.52 -13.16 -22.31
C ARG A 188 -8.84 -12.64 -23.70
N ASN A 189 -10.03 -12.06 -23.88
CA ASN A 189 -10.49 -11.55 -25.17
C ASN A 189 -9.71 -10.31 -25.65
N ASN A 190 -9.00 -9.64 -24.74
CA ASN A 190 -8.26 -8.41 -25.03
C ASN A 190 -6.72 -8.59 -24.97
N GLY A 191 -6.22 -9.81 -24.83
CA GLY A 191 -4.78 -10.09 -24.79
C GLY A 191 -4.06 -9.52 -23.56
N LEU A 192 -4.78 -9.37 -22.45
CA LEU A 192 -4.23 -8.87 -21.19
C LEU A 192 -3.79 -10.02 -20.27
N GLY A 193 -3.00 -9.71 -19.25
CA GLY A 193 -2.71 -10.66 -18.16
C GLY A 193 -4.01 -11.19 -17.53
N VAL A 194 -4.19 -12.52 -17.52
CA VAL A 194 -5.46 -13.16 -17.13
C VAL A 194 -5.41 -13.55 -15.65
N ASP A 195 -5.65 -12.58 -14.77
CA ASP A 195 -5.58 -12.76 -13.32
C ASP A 195 -6.94 -12.56 -12.61
N GLY A 196 -7.92 -11.98 -13.31
CA GLY A 196 -9.23 -11.61 -12.76
C GLY A 196 -9.18 -10.40 -11.83
N ILE A 197 -8.14 -9.58 -11.97
CA ILE A 197 -7.92 -8.36 -11.20
C ILE A 197 -7.92 -7.17 -12.17
N VAL A 198 -8.72 -6.15 -11.87
CA VAL A 198 -8.69 -4.92 -12.65
C VAL A 198 -7.58 -4.02 -12.11
N GLY A 199 -6.39 -4.15 -12.73
CA GLY A 199 -5.27 -3.22 -12.61
C GLY A 199 -5.28 -2.11 -13.67
N PRO A 200 -4.24 -1.26 -13.75
CA PRO A 200 -4.20 -0.13 -14.68
C PRO A 200 -4.43 -0.52 -16.14
N GLU A 201 -3.80 -1.60 -16.61
CA GLU A 201 -3.94 -2.06 -18.00
C GLU A 201 -5.37 -2.53 -18.31
N THR A 202 -5.97 -3.30 -17.39
CA THR A 202 -7.35 -3.75 -17.55
C THR A 202 -8.32 -2.58 -17.48
N TRP A 203 -8.07 -1.62 -16.59
CA TRP A 203 -8.89 -0.42 -16.46
C TRP A 203 -8.85 0.46 -17.70
N ASN A 204 -7.66 0.74 -18.24
CA ASN A 204 -7.46 1.53 -19.47
C ASN A 204 -8.06 0.86 -20.71
N LYS A 205 -8.30 -0.46 -20.67
CA LYS A 205 -8.98 -1.18 -21.74
C LYS A 205 -10.50 -1.15 -21.59
N LEU A 206 -11.00 -1.01 -20.36
CA LEU A 206 -12.44 -0.93 -20.06
C LEU A 206 -13.01 0.48 -20.31
N PHE A 207 -12.19 1.53 -20.21
CA PHE A 207 -12.61 2.94 -20.22
C PHE A 207 -11.59 3.84 -20.92
#